data_AF-A0A5E4KVF2-F1
#
_entry.id   AF-A0A5E4KVF2-F1
#
_cell.length_a   1.000
_cell.length_b   1.000
_cell.length_c   1.000
_cell.angle_alpha   90.00
_cell.angle_beta   90.00
_cell.angle_gamma   90.00
#
_symmetry.space_group_name_H-M   'P 1'
#
loop_
_entity.id
_entity.type
_entity.pdbx_description
1 polymer ?
#
loop_
_entity_poly.entity_id
_entity_poly.type
_entity_poly.pdbx_seq_one_letter_code
_entity_poly.pdbx_strand_id
1 'polypeptide(L)'
;MKYLKNYDYGLIILTTLVLFAIGLVCVYGIAYYNYLAANPQWQYTPLYIQYINNMNSFLYPFLVLLLISLGLCIPKRLLEQDILIKFGVLALGVTIILTFLSGIETGLGFILAIMTGVQCIVLILTIKKSKTVRFEKEGYIVRLGSVLLHLGVVILIFNFVTFRENPFHISIFWTGTLLVIAGNIFSFYPGRINSLSQLK
;
A
#
# COMPACT_ATOMS: atom_id res chain seq x y z
N MET A 1 0.78 -5.45 -28.63
CA MET A 1 1.46 -4.54 -27.66
C MET A 1 0.72 -3.24 -27.33
N LYS A 2 -0.41 -2.89 -27.98
CA LYS A 2 -1.16 -1.64 -27.72
C LYS A 2 -2.12 -1.72 -26.52
N TYR A 3 -2.68 -2.90 -26.24
CA TYR A 3 -3.62 -3.13 -25.14
C TYR A 3 -2.97 -3.09 -23.73
N LEU A 4 -1.71 -3.53 -23.59
CA LEU A 4 -1.00 -3.53 -22.32
C LEU A 4 -0.71 -2.13 -21.78
N LYS A 5 -0.41 -1.17 -22.68
CA LYS A 5 -0.11 0.22 -22.30
C LYS A 5 -1.34 0.93 -21.72
N ASN A 6 -2.54 0.61 -22.21
CA ASN A 6 -3.79 1.15 -21.68
C ASN A 6 -4.15 0.53 -20.32
N TYR A 7 -3.85 -0.76 -20.12
CA TYR A 7 -4.08 -1.44 -18.85
C TYR A 7 -3.20 -0.88 -17.72
N ASP A 8 -1.89 -0.74 -17.98
CA ASP A 8 -0.95 -0.18 -17.01
C ASP A 8 -1.27 1.29 -16.68
N TYR A 9 -1.64 2.07 -17.69
CA TYR A 9 -2.08 3.46 -17.50
C TYR A 9 -3.36 3.55 -16.66
N GLY A 10 -4.35 2.68 -16.94
CA GLY A 10 -5.58 2.60 -16.15
C GLY A 10 -5.32 2.21 -14.70
N LEU A 11 -4.42 1.27 -14.44
CA LEU A 11 -4.06 0.82 -13.11
C LEU A 11 -3.34 1.92 -12.30
N ILE A 12 -2.50 2.72 -12.96
CA ILE A 12 -1.86 3.90 -12.35
C ILE A 12 -2.92 4.94 -11.97
N ILE A 13 -3.81 5.32 -12.90
CA ILE A 13 -4.88 6.30 -12.63
C ILE A 13 -5.76 5.81 -11.48
N LEU A 14 -6.16 4.54 -11.50
CA LEU A 14 -6.99 3.95 -10.46
C LEU A 14 -6.31 4.04 -9.10
N THR A 15 -5.04 3.65 -9.01
CA THR A 15 -4.27 3.72 -7.77
C THR A 15 -4.14 5.16 -7.26
N THR A 16 -3.86 6.11 -8.15
CA THR A 16 -3.76 7.54 -7.79
C THR A 16 -5.09 8.08 -7.27
N LEU A 17 -6.21 7.75 -7.94
CA LEU A 17 -7.54 8.20 -7.53
C LEU A 17 -7.93 7.61 -6.17
N VAL A 18 -7.66 6.32 -5.94
CA VAL A 18 -7.92 5.66 -4.66
C VAL A 18 -7.10 6.27 -3.54
N LEU A 19 -5.79 6.50 -3.76
CA LEU A 19 -4.94 7.15 -2.75
C LEU A 19 -5.41 8.57 -2.46
N PHE A 20 -5.86 9.31 -3.48
CA PHE A 20 -6.44 10.64 -3.29
C PHE A 20 -7.74 10.59 -2.48
N ALA A 21 -8.63 9.64 -2.77
CA ALA A 21 -9.86 9.44 -2.02
C ALA A 21 -9.60 9.07 -0.55
N ILE A 22 -8.63 8.18 -0.28
CA ILE A 22 -8.18 7.86 1.09
C ILE A 22 -7.68 9.14 1.77
N GLY A 23 -6.87 9.95 1.07
CA GLY A 23 -6.41 11.24 1.57
C GLY A 23 -7.55 12.17 1.98
N LEU A 24 -8.60 12.29 1.16
CA LEU A 24 -9.80 13.07 1.48
C LEU A 24 -10.53 12.54 2.71
N VAL A 25 -10.70 11.22 2.82
CA VAL A 25 -11.31 10.58 4.01
C VAL A 25 -10.48 10.86 5.26
N CYS A 26 -9.15 10.82 5.18
CA CYS A 26 -8.28 11.15 6.30
C CYS A 26 -8.40 12.63 6.71
N VAL A 27 -8.41 13.56 5.76
CA VAL A 27 -8.60 15.01 6.04
C VAL A 27 -9.97 15.25 6.69
N TYR A 28 -11.02 14.63 6.15
CA TYR A 28 -12.35 14.68 6.73
C TYR A 28 -12.38 14.11 8.16
N GLY A 29 -11.76 12.95 8.38
CA GLY A 29 -11.66 12.33 9.70
C GLY A 29 -10.98 13.23 10.72
N ILE A 30 -9.86 13.87 10.38
CA ILE A 30 -9.17 14.82 11.26
C ILE A 30 -10.05 16.04 11.55
N ALA A 31 -10.70 16.62 10.54
CA ALA A 31 -11.57 17.78 10.72
C ALA A 31 -12.78 17.45 11.62
N TYR A 32 -13.41 16.30 11.40
CA TYR A 32 -14.55 15.85 12.19
C TYR A 32 -14.15 15.45 13.61
N TYR A 33 -12.99 14.80 13.79
CA TYR A 33 -12.41 14.55 15.10
C TYR A 33 -12.18 15.86 15.87
N ASN A 34 -11.59 16.87 15.23
CA ASN A 34 -11.34 18.18 15.87
C ASN A 34 -12.64 18.88 16.25
N TYR A 35 -13.69 18.76 15.44
CA TYR A 35 -15.02 19.28 15.78
C TYR A 35 -15.60 18.60 17.03
N LEU A 36 -15.52 17.27 17.13
CA LEU A 36 -16.00 16.51 18.29
C LEU A 36 -15.13 16.72 19.54
N ALA A 37 -13.82 16.91 19.35
CA ALA A 37 -12.85 17.16 20.40
C ALA A 37 -13.05 18.52 21.11
N ALA A 38 -13.94 19.37 20.63
CA ALA A 38 -14.42 20.54 21.37
C ALA A 38 -15.02 20.16 22.74
N ASN A 39 -15.57 18.94 22.89
CA ASN A 39 -15.95 18.39 24.19
C ASN A 39 -14.92 17.33 24.63
N PRO A 40 -14.09 17.57 25.66
CA PRO A 40 -13.01 16.65 26.07
C PRO A 40 -13.48 15.23 26.44
N GLN A 41 -14.73 15.07 26.88
CA GLN A 41 -15.26 13.79 27.37
C GLN A 41 -15.86 12.92 26.26
N TRP A 42 -15.90 13.41 25.01
CA TRP A 42 -16.55 12.70 23.90
C TRP A 42 -15.97 11.31 23.64
N GLN A 43 -14.69 11.09 23.95
CA GLN A 43 -14.00 9.80 23.79
C GLN A 43 -14.58 8.68 24.69
N TYR A 44 -15.20 9.04 25.81
CA TYR A 44 -15.86 8.09 26.72
C TYR A 44 -17.33 7.86 26.40
N THR A 45 -17.85 8.54 25.38
CA THR A 45 -19.24 8.42 24.96
C THR A 45 -19.39 7.44 23.80
N PRO A 46 -20.59 6.89 23.56
CA PRO A 46 -20.87 6.06 22.39
C PRO A 46 -20.55 6.75 21.04
N LEU A 47 -20.48 8.09 21.02
CA LEU A 47 -20.11 8.87 19.84
C LEU A 47 -18.70 8.53 19.34
N TYR A 48 -17.78 8.15 20.23
CA TYR A 48 -16.42 7.74 19.85
C TYR A 48 -16.44 6.44 19.05
N ILE A 49 -17.18 5.44 19.51
CA ILE A 49 -17.31 4.15 18.80
C ILE A 49 -18.02 4.36 17.46
N GLN A 50 -19.06 5.19 17.43
CA GLN A 50 -19.77 5.52 16.20
C GLN A 50 -18.88 6.26 15.19
N TYR A 51 -18.04 7.19 15.65
CA TYR A 51 -17.04 7.86 14.82
C TYR A 51 -16.09 6.85 14.18
N ILE A 52 -15.50 5.94 14.97
CA ILE A 52 -14.59 4.91 14.47
C ILE A 52 -15.27 4.01 13.43
N ASN A 53 -16.50 3.56 13.71
CA ASN A 53 -17.25 2.69 12.79
C ASN A 53 -17.55 3.39 11.45
N ASN A 54 -17.94 4.66 11.50
CA ASN A 54 -18.20 5.45 10.29
C ASN A 54 -16.92 5.66 9.48
N MET A 55 -15.80 6.02 10.12
CA MET A 55 -14.53 6.20 9.44
C MET A 55 -14.05 4.90 8.80
N ASN A 56 -14.16 3.78 9.51
CA ASN A 56 -13.80 2.47 8.98
C ASN A 56 -14.68 2.09 7.78
N SER A 57 -15.99 2.32 7.86
CA SER A 57 -16.92 2.04 6.75
C SER A 57 -16.58 2.83 5.49
N PHE A 58 -16.19 4.10 5.62
CA PHE A 58 -15.72 4.90 4.49
C PHE A 58 -14.38 4.42 3.93
N LEU A 59 -13.49 3.93 4.78
CA LEU A 59 -12.11 3.61 4.42
C LEU A 59 -11.93 2.20 3.82
N TYR A 60 -12.65 1.18 4.33
CA TYR A 60 -12.58 -0.20 3.86
C TYR A 60 -12.74 -0.38 2.33
N PRO A 61 -13.74 0.21 1.63
CA PRO A 61 -13.89 -0.01 0.19
C PRO A 61 -12.68 0.49 -0.59
N PHE A 62 -12.08 1.60 -0.18
CA PHE A 62 -10.86 2.11 -0.81
C PHE A 62 -9.64 1.24 -0.51
N LEU A 63 -9.52 0.66 0.69
CA LEU A 63 -8.46 -0.29 1.01
C LEU A 63 -8.56 -1.56 0.14
N VAL A 64 -9.76 -2.10 -0.05
CA VAL A 64 -9.99 -3.26 -0.92
C VAL A 64 -9.60 -2.93 -2.35
N LEU A 65 -10.02 -1.77 -2.86
CA LEU A 65 -9.71 -1.35 -4.22
C LEU A 65 -8.20 -1.12 -4.43
N LEU A 66 -7.54 -0.53 -3.43
CA LEU A 66 -6.09 -0.35 -3.40
C LEU A 66 -5.37 -1.70 -3.36
N LEU A 67 -5.86 -2.67 -2.58
CA LEU A 67 -5.32 -4.02 -2.52
C LEU A 67 -5.39 -4.72 -3.87
N ILE A 68 -6.55 -4.67 -4.54
CA ILE A 68 -6.72 -5.26 -5.87
C ILE A 68 -5.73 -4.64 -6.85
N SER A 69 -5.60 -3.30 -6.82
CA SER A 69 -4.67 -2.59 -7.70
C SER A 69 -3.20 -2.98 -7.43
N LEU A 70 -2.78 -3.00 -6.16
CA LEU A 70 -1.41 -3.35 -5.77
C LEU A 70 -1.09 -4.83 -6.02
N GLY A 71 -2.04 -5.72 -5.76
CA GLY A 71 -1.91 -7.16 -6.00
C GLY A 71 -1.71 -7.50 -7.48
N LEU A 72 -2.18 -6.63 -8.39
CA LEU A 72 -1.92 -6.74 -9.82
C LEU A 72 -0.61 -6.07 -10.24
N CYS A 73 -0.19 -4.99 -9.56
CA CYS A 73 1.05 -4.25 -9.84
C CYS A 73 2.33 -4.99 -9.41
N ILE A 74 2.32 -5.66 -8.26
CA ILE A 74 3.53 -6.18 -7.60
C ILE A 74 4.11 -7.41 -8.30
N PRO A 75 3.33 -8.47 -8.56
CA PRO A 75 3.94 -9.73 -8.93
C PRO A 75 4.30 -9.77 -10.44
N LYS A 76 3.81 -8.81 -11.25
CA LYS A 76 4.27 -8.52 -12.62
C LYS A 76 5.79 -8.19 -12.70
N ARG A 77 6.39 -7.75 -11.60
CA ARG A 77 7.82 -7.35 -11.55
C ARG A 77 8.78 -8.53 -11.38
N LEU A 78 8.30 -9.66 -10.84
CA LEU A 78 9.12 -10.81 -10.46
C LEU A 78 8.91 -12.06 -11.30
N LEU A 79 7.70 -12.28 -11.81
CA LEU A 79 7.30 -13.56 -12.40
C LEU A 79 6.83 -13.41 -13.85
N GLU A 80 7.09 -14.45 -14.64
CA GLU A 80 6.45 -14.63 -15.95
C GLU A 80 4.94 -14.85 -15.77
N GLN A 81 4.16 -14.41 -16.76
CA GLN A 81 2.69 -14.28 -16.69
C GLN A 81 1.97 -15.57 -16.22
N ASP A 82 2.47 -16.74 -16.59
CA ASP A 82 1.83 -18.02 -16.25
C ASP A 82 1.99 -18.43 -14.78
N ILE A 83 3.15 -18.17 -14.18
CA ILE A 83 3.39 -18.45 -12.75
C ILE A 83 2.70 -17.39 -11.89
N LEU A 84 2.66 -16.16 -12.41
CA LEU A 84 1.98 -15.03 -11.80
C LEU A 84 0.48 -15.28 -11.58
N ILE A 85 -0.20 -15.74 -12.64
CA ILE A 85 -1.64 -16.00 -12.60
C ILE A 85 -1.93 -17.16 -11.63
N LYS A 86 -1.12 -18.22 -11.65
CA LYS A 86 -1.27 -19.35 -10.71
C LYS A 86 -1.11 -18.92 -9.25
N PHE A 87 -0.07 -18.14 -8.94
CA PHE A 87 0.15 -17.63 -7.59
C PHE A 87 -0.95 -16.66 -7.15
N GLY A 88 -1.34 -15.72 -8.02
CA GLY A 88 -2.39 -14.75 -7.75
C GLY A 88 -3.75 -15.41 -7.52
N VAL A 89 -4.13 -16.38 -8.37
CA VAL A 89 -5.36 -17.15 -8.22
C VAL A 89 -5.34 -17.99 -6.93
N LEU A 90 -4.21 -18.60 -6.60
CA LEU A 90 -4.09 -19.38 -5.35
C LEU A 90 -4.17 -18.49 -4.12
N ALA A 91 -3.45 -17.36 -4.10
CA ALA A 91 -3.48 -16.41 -3.00
C ALA A 91 -4.88 -15.79 -2.82
N LEU A 92 -5.53 -15.38 -3.91
CA LEU A 92 -6.90 -14.87 -3.89
C LEU A 92 -7.90 -15.96 -3.48
N GLY A 93 -7.75 -17.19 -3.98
CA GLY A 93 -8.60 -18.32 -3.62
C GLY A 93 -8.55 -18.62 -2.11
N VAL A 94 -7.35 -18.70 -1.53
CA VAL A 94 -7.17 -18.86 -0.08
C VAL A 94 -7.75 -17.67 0.68
N THR A 95 -7.60 -16.46 0.17
CA THR A 95 -8.16 -15.24 0.77
C THR A 95 -9.69 -15.25 0.79
N ILE A 96 -10.32 -15.71 -0.29
CA ILE A 96 -11.78 -15.87 -0.37
C ILE A 96 -12.24 -16.91 0.66
N ILE A 97 -11.58 -18.07 0.72
CA ILE A 97 -11.90 -19.12 1.68
C ILE A 97 -11.78 -18.60 3.13
N LEU A 98 -10.68 -17.92 3.45
CA LEU A 98 -10.47 -17.31 4.77
C LEU A 98 -11.51 -16.23 5.08
N THR A 99 -11.93 -15.45 4.08
CA THR A 99 -12.97 -14.43 4.23
C THR A 99 -14.31 -15.04 4.61
N PHE A 100 -14.67 -16.18 4.00
CA PHE A 100 -15.91 -16.90 4.35
C PHE A 100 -15.85 -17.57 5.72
N LEU A 101 -14.68 -18.04 6.17
CA LEU A 101 -14.53 -18.75 7.44
C LEU A 101 -14.34 -17.82 8.65
N SER A 102 -13.57 -16.75 8.48
CA SER A 102 -13.03 -15.94 9.59
C SER A 102 -13.30 -14.44 9.44
N GLY A 103 -14.05 -14.04 8.42
CA GLY A 103 -14.42 -12.64 8.15
C GLY A 103 -13.43 -11.90 7.24
N ILE A 104 -13.85 -10.73 6.76
CA ILE A 104 -13.13 -9.96 5.74
C ILE A 104 -11.77 -9.44 6.24
N GLU A 105 -11.66 -9.14 7.54
CA GLU A 105 -10.44 -8.60 8.14
C GLU A 105 -9.29 -9.62 8.11
N THR A 106 -9.56 -10.88 8.43
CA THR A 106 -8.54 -11.95 8.39
C THR A 106 -8.15 -12.32 6.96
N GLY A 107 -9.11 -12.35 6.04
CA GLY A 107 -8.82 -12.52 4.61
C GLY A 107 -7.91 -11.41 4.08
N LEU A 108 -8.27 -10.16 4.33
CA LEU A 108 -7.47 -8.99 3.92
C LEU A 108 -6.09 -8.97 4.58
N GLY A 109 -6.01 -9.29 5.87
CA GLY A 109 -4.74 -9.39 6.60
C GLY A 109 -3.80 -10.43 6.00
N PHE A 110 -4.32 -11.60 5.62
CA PHE A 110 -3.53 -12.68 5.00
C PHE A 110 -2.92 -12.26 3.66
N ILE A 111 -3.73 -11.73 2.75
CA ILE A 111 -3.24 -11.32 1.43
C ILE A 111 -2.27 -10.14 1.54
N LEU A 112 -2.50 -9.20 2.45
CA LEU A 112 -1.58 -8.11 2.74
C LEU A 112 -0.24 -8.62 3.29
N ALA A 113 -0.26 -9.63 4.15
CA ALA A 113 0.96 -10.25 4.66
C ALA A 113 1.77 -10.90 3.52
N ILE A 114 1.11 -11.62 2.61
CA ILE A 114 1.76 -12.19 1.42
C ILE A 114 2.34 -11.08 0.54
N MET A 115 1.55 -10.05 0.23
CA MET A 115 2.01 -8.94 -0.61
C MET A 115 3.20 -8.20 0.01
N THR A 116 3.19 -8.00 1.33
CA THR A 116 4.32 -7.42 2.07
C THR A 116 5.56 -8.30 1.92
N GLY A 117 5.43 -9.61 2.10
CA GLY A 117 6.54 -10.56 1.94
C GLY A 117 7.13 -10.54 0.53
N VAL A 118 6.27 -10.59 -0.50
CA VAL A 118 6.70 -10.49 -1.90
C VAL A 118 7.42 -9.16 -2.15
N GLN A 119 6.89 -8.05 -1.64
CA GLN A 119 7.47 -6.74 -1.83
C GLN A 119 8.83 -6.58 -1.12
N CYS A 120 9.03 -7.21 0.04
CA CYS A 120 10.34 -7.31 0.69
C CYS A 120 11.35 -8.08 -0.17
N ILE A 121 10.93 -9.17 -0.81
CA ILE A 121 11.79 -9.92 -1.75
C ILE A 121 12.17 -9.04 -2.95
N VAL A 122 11.22 -8.31 -3.53
CA VAL A 122 11.50 -7.34 -4.61
C VAL A 122 12.55 -6.31 -4.17
N LEU A 123 12.42 -5.79 -2.95
CA LEU A 123 13.37 -4.80 -2.40
C LEU A 123 14.77 -5.40 -2.27
N ILE A 124 14.90 -6.59 -1.70
CA ILE A 124 16.20 -7.28 -1.56
C ILE A 124 16.84 -7.50 -2.93
N LEU A 125 16.07 -7.98 -3.92
CA LEU A 125 16.57 -8.22 -5.27
C LEU A 125 16.98 -6.92 -5.99
N THR A 126 16.24 -5.85 -5.74
CA THR A 126 16.55 -4.51 -6.28
C THR A 126 17.86 -3.99 -5.70
N ILE A 127 18.06 -4.11 -4.37
CA ILE A 127 19.30 -3.71 -3.69
C ILE A 127 20.49 -4.54 -4.18
N LYS A 128 20.30 -5.85 -4.39
CA LYS A 128 21.31 -6.76 -4.97
C LYS A 128 21.60 -6.51 -6.45
N LYS A 129 20.95 -5.52 -7.10
CA LYS A 129 21.06 -5.21 -8.53
C LYS A 129 20.82 -6.44 -9.42
N SER A 130 19.95 -7.35 -8.99
CA SER A 130 19.67 -8.56 -9.76
C SER A 130 18.94 -8.21 -11.06
N LYS A 131 19.36 -8.83 -12.18
CA LYS A 131 18.71 -8.68 -13.50
C LYS A 131 17.33 -9.36 -13.58
N THR A 132 16.94 -10.11 -12.54
CA THR A 132 15.67 -10.85 -12.49
C THR A 132 14.45 -9.91 -12.40
N VAL A 133 14.61 -8.71 -11.83
CA VAL A 133 13.48 -7.77 -11.65
C VAL A 133 13.34 -6.86 -12.88
N ARG A 134 12.20 -6.94 -13.55
CA ARG A 134 11.91 -6.13 -14.75
C ARG A 134 11.25 -4.82 -14.33
N PHE A 135 11.85 -3.69 -14.72
CA PHE A 135 11.30 -2.35 -14.46
C PHE A 135 11.11 -1.60 -15.78
N GLU A 136 10.04 -0.82 -15.87
CA GLU A 136 9.67 -0.03 -17.05
C GLU A 136 10.54 1.23 -17.22
N LYS A 137 11.09 1.79 -16.13
CA LYS A 137 11.98 2.95 -16.16
C LYS A 137 13.45 2.59 -15.97
N GLU A 138 14.31 3.32 -16.67
CA GLU A 138 15.77 3.24 -16.56
C GLU A 138 16.29 4.05 -15.36
N GLY A 139 17.24 3.50 -14.61
CA GLY A 139 17.87 4.15 -13.45
C GLY A 139 17.63 3.42 -12.12
N TYR A 140 18.73 3.04 -11.43
CA TYR A 140 18.70 2.31 -10.15
C TYR A 140 17.90 3.05 -9.06
N ILE A 141 18.06 4.36 -8.93
CA ILE A 141 17.38 5.17 -7.92
C ILE A 141 15.87 5.21 -8.12
N VAL A 142 15.42 5.33 -9.37
CA VAL A 142 13.98 5.33 -9.71
C VAL A 142 13.35 3.96 -9.38
N ARG A 143 14.08 2.87 -9.65
CA ARG A 143 13.64 1.51 -9.32
C ARG A 143 13.51 1.31 -7.81
N LEU A 144 14.52 1.74 -7.05
CA LEU A 144 14.50 1.71 -5.59
C LEU A 144 13.33 2.53 -5.03
N GLY A 145 13.13 3.74 -5.54
CA GLY A 145 12.02 4.61 -5.15
C GLY A 145 10.65 3.96 -5.37
N SER A 146 10.43 3.36 -6.53
CA SER A 146 9.17 2.67 -6.84
C SER A 146 8.88 1.51 -5.89
N VAL A 147 9.90 0.72 -5.55
CA VAL A 147 9.75 -0.45 -4.65
C VAL A 147 9.47 0.00 -3.22
N LEU A 148 10.16 1.05 -2.74
CA LEU A 148 9.93 1.63 -1.42
C LEU A 148 8.53 2.23 -1.31
N LEU A 149 8.05 2.91 -2.35
CA LEU A 149 6.70 3.47 -2.36
C LEU A 149 5.64 2.38 -2.25
N HIS A 150 5.75 1.31 -3.06
CA HIS A 150 4.82 0.18 -2.99
C HIS A 150 4.91 -0.54 -1.63
N LEU A 151 6.11 -0.74 -1.09
CA LEU A 151 6.29 -1.36 0.21
C LEU A 151 5.68 -0.51 1.34
N GLY A 152 5.94 0.80 1.34
CA GLY A 152 5.41 1.72 2.32
C GLY A 152 3.88 1.76 2.30
N VAL A 153 3.26 1.82 1.12
CA VAL A 153 1.81 1.79 0.99
C VAL A 153 1.23 0.45 1.49
N VAL A 154 1.81 -0.69 1.10
CA VAL A 154 1.33 -2.00 1.57
C VAL A 154 1.45 -2.14 3.08
N ILE A 155 2.57 -1.69 3.69
CA ILE A 155 2.75 -1.70 5.15
C ILE A 155 1.73 -0.81 5.85
N LEU A 156 1.43 0.38 5.31
CA LEU A 156 0.41 1.27 5.87
C LEU A 156 -0.97 0.60 5.87
N ILE A 157 -1.37 0.00 4.76
CA ILE A 157 -2.65 -0.70 4.66
C ILE A 157 -2.69 -1.90 5.61
N PHE A 158 -1.62 -2.70 5.64
CA PHE A 158 -1.50 -3.84 6.54
C PHE A 158 -1.61 -3.43 8.01
N ASN A 159 -1.02 -2.29 8.36
CA ASN A 159 -1.15 -1.73 9.70
C ASN A 159 -2.60 -1.36 10.04
N PHE A 160 -3.30 -0.68 9.12
CA PHE A 160 -4.69 -0.29 9.32
C PHE A 160 -5.65 -1.49 9.43
N VAL A 161 -5.44 -2.54 8.63
CA VAL A 161 -6.31 -3.72 8.62
C VAL A 161 -6.01 -4.67 9.78
N THR A 162 -4.74 -4.95 10.06
CA THR A 162 -4.35 -6.06 10.94
C THR A 162 -3.92 -5.60 12.33
N PHE A 163 -3.31 -4.41 12.46
CA PHE A 163 -2.66 -3.97 13.69
C PHE A 163 -3.42 -2.86 14.43
N ARG A 164 -4.69 -2.61 14.10
CA ARG A 164 -5.50 -1.51 14.69
C ARG A 164 -5.47 -1.48 16.23
N GLU A 165 -5.54 -2.65 16.87
CA GLU A 165 -5.61 -2.79 18.33
C GLU A 165 -4.24 -3.05 18.98
N ASN A 166 -3.19 -3.14 18.17
CA ASN A 166 -1.85 -3.46 18.65
C ASN A 166 -1.10 -2.18 19.08
N PRO A 167 -0.41 -2.17 20.24
CA PRO A 167 0.40 -1.03 20.67
C PRO A 167 1.48 -0.59 19.66
N PHE A 168 1.95 -1.50 18.79
CA PHE A 168 2.95 -1.19 17.76
C PHE A 168 2.39 -0.47 16.52
N HIS A 169 1.07 -0.24 16.44
CA HIS A 169 0.43 0.41 15.30
C HIS A 169 1.10 1.74 14.90
N ILE A 170 1.44 2.57 15.90
CA ILE A 170 2.06 3.88 15.67
C ILE A 170 3.45 3.73 15.03
N SER A 171 4.26 2.80 15.52
CA SER A 171 5.61 2.56 15.01
C SER A 171 5.61 2.02 13.58
N ILE A 172 4.68 1.11 13.27
CA ILE A 172 4.51 0.56 11.93
C ILE A 172 4.01 1.65 10.97
N PHE A 173 3.05 2.48 11.42
CA PHE A 173 2.55 3.63 10.66
C PHE A 173 3.69 4.59 10.26
N TRP A 174 4.55 4.98 11.21
CA TRP A 174 5.67 5.87 10.91
C TRP A 174 6.69 5.24 9.96
N THR A 175 6.96 3.94 10.12
CA THR A 175 7.84 3.21 9.21
C THR A 175 7.29 3.21 7.79
N GLY A 176 6.00 2.89 7.62
CA GLY A 176 5.33 2.95 6.32
C GLY A 176 5.35 4.36 5.72
N THR A 177 5.10 5.38 6.53
CA THR A 177 5.13 6.79 6.12
C THR A 177 6.52 7.20 5.63
N LEU A 178 7.58 6.88 6.36
CA LEU A 178 8.96 7.16 5.95
C LEU A 178 9.33 6.46 4.65
N LEU A 179 8.90 5.20 4.47
CA LEU A 179 9.09 4.46 3.22
C LEU A 179 8.40 5.12 2.03
N VAL A 180 7.16 5.61 2.22
CA VAL A 180 6.44 6.35 1.18
C VAL A 180 7.14 7.67 0.85
N ILE A 181 7.58 8.43 1.86
CA ILE A 181 8.30 9.70 1.65
C ILE A 181 9.61 9.45 0.90
N ALA A 182 10.44 8.51 1.37
CA ALA A 182 11.69 8.14 0.71
C ALA A 182 11.46 7.63 -0.72
N GLY A 183 10.43 6.79 -0.90
CA GLY A 183 10.02 6.28 -2.21
C GLY A 183 9.65 7.39 -3.19
N ASN A 184 8.91 8.41 -2.73
CA ASN A 184 8.58 9.59 -3.53
C ASN A 184 9.82 10.40 -3.88
N ILE A 185 10.69 10.69 -2.90
CA ILE A 185 11.94 11.44 -3.14
C ILE A 185 12.79 10.76 -4.21
N PHE A 186 12.99 9.45 -4.10
CA PHE A 186 13.79 8.68 -5.06
C PHE A 186 13.13 8.56 -6.44
N SER A 187 11.79 8.55 -6.50
CA SER A 187 11.06 8.45 -7.76
C SER A 187 10.99 9.77 -8.52
N PHE A 188 10.89 10.91 -7.83
CA PHE A 188 10.68 12.23 -8.45
C PHE A 188 11.95 13.08 -8.55
N TYR A 189 12.97 12.85 -7.71
CA TYR A 189 14.23 13.62 -7.75
C TYR A 189 15.49 12.79 -8.09
N PRO A 190 15.45 11.83 -9.03
CA PRO A 190 16.61 10.98 -9.32
C PRO A 190 17.81 11.77 -9.84
N GLY A 191 17.58 12.83 -10.65
CA GLY A 191 18.65 13.67 -11.20
C GLY A 191 19.42 14.44 -10.12
N ARG A 192 18.70 14.98 -9.11
CA ARG A 192 19.31 15.73 -8.01
C ARG A 192 20.12 14.82 -7.08
N ILE A 193 19.64 13.61 -6.84
CA ILE A 193 20.35 12.63 -6.02
C ILE A 193 21.61 12.14 -6.74
N ASN A 194 21.51 11.85 -8.04
CA ASN A 194 22.67 11.47 -8.83
C ASN A 194 23.74 12.58 -8.87
N SER A 195 23.34 13.85 -9.00
CA SER A 195 24.30 14.97 -8.97
C SER A 195 25.00 15.12 -7.61
N LEU A 196 24.30 14.86 -6.50
CA LEU A 196 24.89 14.88 -5.16
C LEU A 196 25.83 13.69 -4.92
N SER A 197 25.53 12.52 -5.50
CA SER A 197 26.37 11.33 -5.43
C SER A 197 27.66 11.45 -6.26
N GLN A 198 27.73 12.35 -7.24
CA GLN A 198 28.91 12.60 -8.07
C GLN A 198 29.80 13.74 -7.53
N LEU A 199 29.34 14.46 -6.51
CA LEU A 199 30.09 15.52 -5.82
C LEU A 199 30.95 15.00 -4.65
N LYS A 200 31.09 13.67 -4.53
CA LYS A 200 31.93 12.96 -3.56
C LYS A 200 32.92 12.07 -4.30
#